data_AF-A0A536B5B4-F1
#
_entry.id   AF-A0A536B5B4-F1
#
_cell.length_a   1.000
_cell.length_b   1.000
_cell.length_c   1.000
_cell.angle_alpha   90.00
_cell.angle_beta   90.00
_cell.angle_gamma   90.00
#
_symmetry.space_group_name_H-M   'P 1'
#
loop_
_entity.id
_entity.type
_entity.pdbx_description
1 polymer ?
#
loop_
_entity_poly.entity_id
_entity_poly.type
_entity_poly.pdbx_seq_one_letter_code
_entity_poly.pdbx_strand_id
1 'polypeptide(L)'
;MDQPPALSRDLIGRESEVVLFEVERGAIRKFAEAVQDQTPQSLRGDIAPPTFPTTFRMTIPGLTFDLARVLHGAQEYRYERPLRAGDRVRCRLRVADVYQRTGRLGEMTFLILAMDGTD
;
A
#
# COMPACT_ATOMS: atom_id res chain seq x y z
N MET A 1 24.59 2.82 -18.25
CA MET A 1 23.27 2.45 -17.70
C MET A 1 22.70 3.72 -17.13
N ASP A 2 21.61 4.21 -17.71
CA ASP A 2 20.98 5.46 -17.29
C ASP A 2 20.42 5.27 -15.89
N GLN A 3 20.91 6.05 -14.92
CA GLN A 3 20.46 5.96 -13.55
C GLN A 3 19.03 6.50 -13.50
N PRO A 4 18.04 5.75 -12.98
CA PRO A 4 16.69 6.29 -12.84
C PRO A 4 16.76 7.61 -12.06
N PRO A 5 15.96 8.61 -12.44
CA PRO A 5 16.01 9.92 -11.82
C PRO A 5 15.89 9.80 -10.31
N ALA A 6 16.71 10.56 -9.58
CA ALA A 6 16.64 10.57 -8.12
C ALA A 6 15.22 10.94 -7.67
N LEU A 7 14.66 10.16 -6.75
CA LEU A 7 13.38 10.51 -6.12
C LEU A 7 13.56 11.85 -5.41
N SER A 8 12.88 12.89 -5.88
CA SER A 8 12.98 14.26 -5.35
C SER A 8 11.69 14.70 -4.68
N ARG A 9 11.78 15.81 -3.94
CA ARG A 9 10.63 16.44 -3.26
C ARG A 9 9.56 16.96 -4.23
N ASP A 10 9.89 17.15 -5.51
CA ASP A 10 8.94 17.59 -6.55
C ASP A 10 7.88 16.52 -6.89
N LEU A 11 8.06 15.30 -6.36
CA LEU A 11 7.08 14.22 -6.48
C LEU A 11 5.95 14.34 -5.46
N ILE A 12 6.13 15.11 -4.38
CA ILE A 12 5.13 15.25 -3.32
C ILE A 12 3.83 15.83 -3.90
N GLY A 13 2.71 15.19 -3.56
CA GLY A 13 1.38 15.55 -4.06
C GLY A 13 1.01 14.94 -5.41
N ARG A 14 1.90 14.19 -6.08
CA ARG A 14 1.49 13.35 -7.22
C ARG A 14 0.55 12.25 -6.75
N GLU A 15 -0.48 11.97 -7.54
CA GLU A 15 -1.54 11.02 -7.21
C GLU A 15 -1.75 9.99 -8.32
N SER A 16 -2.32 8.84 -7.94
CA SER A 16 -2.85 7.85 -8.88
C SER A 16 -4.24 8.26 -9.36
N GLU A 17 -4.69 7.61 -10.44
CA GLU A 17 -6.12 7.49 -10.71
C GLU A 17 -6.84 6.79 -9.55
N VAL A 18 -8.15 7.02 -9.43
CA VAL A 18 -8.97 6.29 -8.46
C VAL A 18 -9.19 4.86 -8.95
N VAL A 19 -8.87 3.88 -8.10
CA VAL A 19 -9.09 2.46 -8.38
C VAL A 19 -10.18 1.94 -7.46
N LEU A 20 -11.12 1.19 -8.02
CA LEU A 20 -12.14 0.49 -7.24
C LEU A 20 -11.67 -0.93 -6.91
N PHE A 21 -11.51 -1.23 -5.62
CA PHE A 21 -11.24 -2.58 -5.13
C PHE A 21 -12.52 -3.21 -4.61
N GLU A 22 -12.87 -4.39 -5.11
CA GLU A 22 -13.91 -5.22 -4.53
C GLU A 22 -13.28 -6.19 -3.52
N VAL A 23 -13.78 -6.17 -2.28
CA VAL A 23 -13.31 -7.03 -1.20
C VAL A 23 -14.02 -8.37 -1.31
N GLU A 24 -13.43 -9.30 -2.04
CA GLU A 24 -14.02 -10.62 -2.22
C GLU A 24 -13.85 -11.52 -0.99
N ARG A 25 -14.91 -12.26 -0.65
CA ARG A 25 -14.88 -13.29 0.40
C ARG A 25 -13.75 -14.29 0.23
N GLY A 26 -13.54 -14.76 -1.02
CA GLY A 26 -12.49 -15.72 -1.33
C GLY A 26 -11.08 -15.14 -1.12
N ALA A 27 -10.88 -13.87 -1.47
CA ALA A 27 -9.61 -13.17 -1.25
C ALA A 27 -9.30 -13.02 0.25
N ILE A 28 -10.31 -12.66 1.06
CA ILE A 28 -10.16 -12.59 2.52
C ILE A 28 -9.68 -13.93 3.07
N ARG A 29 -10.34 -15.04 2.72
CA ARG A 29 -9.97 -16.38 3.21
C ARG A 29 -8.55 -16.76 2.83
N LYS A 30 -8.18 -16.56 1.56
CA LYS A 30 -6.83 -16.84 1.05
C LYS A 30 -5.78 -16.03 1.81
N PHE A 31 -6.06 -14.76 2.08
CA PHE A 31 -5.14 -13.91 2.84
C PHE A 31 -5.03 -14.36 4.30
N ALA A 32 -6.16 -14.64 4.96
CA ALA A 32 -6.18 -15.13 6.33
C ALA A 32 -5.37 -16.42 6.50
N GLU A 33 -5.51 -17.37 5.57
CA GLU A 33 -4.70 -18.59 5.52
C GLU A 33 -3.21 -18.27 5.35
N ALA A 34 -2.86 -17.41 4.39
CA ALA A 34 -1.48 -17.05 4.07
C ALA A 34 -0.74 -16.39 5.24
N VAL A 35 -1.44 -15.59 6.05
CA VAL A 35 -0.88 -14.92 7.24
C VAL A 35 -1.17 -15.67 8.54
N GLN A 36 -1.77 -16.85 8.44
CA GLN A 36 -2.15 -17.69 9.58
C GLN A 36 -3.07 -17.00 10.60
N ASP A 37 -3.95 -16.11 10.14
CA ASP A 37 -4.99 -15.49 10.97
C ASP A 37 -6.08 -16.53 11.30
N GLN A 38 -6.22 -16.83 12.59
CA GLN A 38 -7.18 -17.82 13.11
C GLN A 38 -8.52 -17.20 13.52
N THR A 39 -8.74 -15.91 13.29
CA THR A 39 -9.99 -15.24 13.61
C THR A 39 -11.14 -15.90 12.85
N PRO A 40 -12.19 -16.43 13.52
CA PRO A 40 -13.24 -17.19 12.85
C PRO A 40 -13.95 -16.43 11.73
N GLN A 41 -14.14 -15.12 11.89
CA GLN A 41 -14.73 -14.23 10.89
C GLN A 41 -13.82 -14.10 9.66
N SER A 42 -12.51 -14.01 9.83
CA SER A 42 -11.52 -13.97 8.74
C SER A 42 -11.47 -15.30 7.99
N LEU A 43 -11.47 -16.43 8.70
CA LEU A 43 -11.48 -17.77 8.11
C LEU A 43 -12.76 -18.06 7.32
N ARG A 44 -13.91 -17.52 7.73
CA ARG A 44 -15.15 -17.55 6.95
C ARG A 44 -15.19 -16.52 5.83
N GLY A 45 -14.24 -15.60 5.77
CA GLY A 45 -14.17 -14.52 4.80
C GLY A 45 -15.21 -13.43 5.02
N ASP A 46 -15.74 -13.27 6.24
CA ASP A 46 -16.75 -12.26 6.56
C ASP A 46 -16.11 -10.88 6.78
N ILE A 47 -14.99 -10.85 7.50
CA ILE A 47 -14.22 -9.65 7.86
C ILE A 47 -12.78 -9.87 7.41
N ALA A 48 -12.20 -8.88 6.74
CA ALA A 48 -10.81 -8.97 6.30
C ALA A 48 -9.85 -8.80 7.49
N PRO A 49 -8.74 -9.55 7.55
CA PRO A 49 -7.66 -9.28 8.48
C PRO A 49 -7.19 -7.81 8.38
N PRO A 50 -6.75 -7.15 9.48
CA PRO A 50 -6.41 -5.72 9.47
C PRO A 50 -5.27 -5.30 8.54
N THR A 51 -4.51 -6.24 7.99
CA THR A 51 -3.44 -5.97 7.02
C THR A 51 -3.81 -6.38 5.60
N PHE A 52 -5.04 -6.85 5.36
CA PHE A 52 -5.54 -7.25 4.04
C PHE A 52 -5.34 -6.20 2.94
N PRO A 53 -5.48 -4.87 3.19
CA PRO A 53 -5.21 -3.87 2.16
C PRO A 53 -3.78 -3.84 1.64
N THR A 54 -2.83 -4.55 2.28
CA THR A 54 -1.50 -4.82 1.68
C THR A 54 -1.59 -5.53 0.33
N THR A 55 -2.74 -6.12 0.00
CA THR A 55 -2.99 -6.76 -1.31
C THR A 55 -3.41 -5.77 -2.39
N PHE A 56 -3.78 -4.54 -2.02
CA PHE A 56 -4.20 -3.52 -2.98
C PHE A 56 -2.96 -3.02 -3.75
N ARG A 57 -3.02 -3.08 -5.08
CA ARG A 57 -1.91 -2.72 -5.96
C ARG A 57 -2.31 -1.50 -6.77
N MET A 58 -1.60 -0.41 -6.57
CA MET A 58 -1.83 0.87 -7.23
C MET A 58 -0.49 1.46 -7.69
N THR A 59 -0.52 2.29 -8.71
CA THR A 59 0.66 2.99 -9.23
C THR A 59 0.35 4.47 -9.43
N ILE A 60 1.35 5.32 -9.26
CA ILE A 60 1.26 6.75 -9.58
C ILE A 60 1.90 6.94 -10.96
N PRO A 61 1.18 7.49 -11.96
CA PRO A 61 1.73 7.72 -13.29
C PRO A 61 3.06 8.51 -13.24
N GLY A 62 4.08 8.01 -13.94
CA GLY A 62 5.39 8.64 -13.99
C GLY A 62 6.24 8.55 -12.71
N LEU A 63 5.79 7.80 -11.70
CA LEU A 63 6.62 7.44 -10.55
C LEU A 63 7.33 6.11 -10.82
N THR A 64 8.62 6.18 -11.14
CA THR A 64 9.45 5.01 -11.46
C THR A 64 10.68 4.96 -10.58
N PHE A 65 11.00 3.78 -10.06
CA PHE A 65 12.21 3.52 -9.30
C PHE A 65 12.64 2.06 -9.51
N ASP A 66 13.94 1.79 -9.35
CA ASP A 66 14.48 0.44 -9.45
C ASP A 66 14.11 -0.38 -8.21
N LEU A 67 13.15 -1.30 -8.37
CA LEU A 67 12.66 -2.17 -7.30
C LEU A 67 13.76 -3.04 -6.67
N ALA A 68 14.85 -3.36 -7.39
CA ALA A 68 15.96 -4.11 -6.83
C ALA A 68 16.72 -3.33 -5.74
N ARG A 69 16.53 -2.01 -5.70
CA ARG A 69 17.17 -1.08 -4.74
C ARG A 69 16.18 -0.54 -3.71
N VAL A 70 14.95 -1.06 -3.67
CA VAL A 70 13.92 -0.62 -2.74
C VAL A 70 13.78 -1.63 -1.61
N LEU A 71 13.84 -1.11 -0.38
CA LEU A 71 13.44 -1.84 0.81
C LEU A 71 12.10 -1.29 1.31
N HIS A 72 11.16 -2.18 1.60
CA HIS A 72 9.90 -1.79 2.25
C HIS A 72 10.19 -1.48 3.72
N GLY A 73 10.18 -0.18 4.08
CA GLY A 73 10.61 0.28 5.39
C GLY A 73 9.57 0.12 6.50
N ALA A 74 8.33 0.59 6.26
CA ALA A 74 7.26 0.57 7.24
C ALA A 74 5.89 0.58 6.55
N GLN A 75 4.87 0.17 7.29
CA GLN A 75 3.48 0.16 6.86
C GLN A 75 2.58 0.49 8.05
N GLU A 76 1.59 1.37 7.83
CA GLU A 76 0.58 1.75 8.82
C GLU A 76 -0.82 1.61 8.20
N TYR A 77 -1.81 1.28 9.04
CA TYR A 77 -3.22 1.20 8.66
C TYR A 77 -4.07 1.92 9.69
N ARG A 78 -5.06 2.68 9.23
CA ARG A 78 -6.08 3.35 10.06
C ARG A 78 -7.46 3.00 9.52
N TYR A 79 -8.37 2.63 10.41
CA TYR A 79 -9.71 2.16 10.05
C TYR A 79 -10.76 2.93 10.83
N GLU A 80 -11.79 3.40 10.12
CA GLU A 80 -13.04 3.83 10.74
C GLU A 80 -13.97 2.63 11.01
N ARG A 81 -13.87 1.59 10.18
CA ARG A 81 -14.55 0.29 10.33
C ARG A 81 -13.73 -0.84 9.69
N PRO A 82 -13.93 -2.11 10.07
CA PRO A 82 -13.34 -3.24 9.37
C PRO A 82 -13.85 -3.35 7.92
N LEU A 83 -13.00 -3.85 7.02
CA LEU A 83 -13.39 -4.26 5.67
C LEU A 83 -14.14 -5.59 5.73
N ARG A 84 -15.20 -5.71 4.94
CA ARG A 84 -16.10 -6.86 4.87
C ARG A 84 -16.19 -7.39 3.45
N ALA A 85 -16.53 -8.67 3.33
CA ALA A 85 -16.83 -9.23 2.02
C ALA A 85 -17.97 -8.46 1.32
N GLY A 86 -17.74 -8.11 0.05
CA GLY A 86 -18.65 -7.32 -0.78
C GLY A 86 -18.44 -5.81 -0.70
N ASP A 87 -17.57 -5.31 0.19
CA ASP A 87 -17.21 -3.88 0.20
C ASP A 87 -16.57 -3.48 -1.14
N ARG A 88 -16.92 -2.30 -1.63
CA ARG A 88 -16.38 -1.72 -2.86
C ARG A 88 -15.67 -0.42 -2.52
N VAL A 89 -14.36 -0.49 -2.33
CA VAL A 89 -13.56 0.63 -1.80
C VAL A 89 -12.89 1.38 -2.95
N ARG A 90 -13.21 2.67 -3.11
CA ARG A 90 -12.51 3.59 -4.01
C ARG A 90 -11.25 4.08 -3.32
N CYS A 91 -10.11 3.72 -3.86
CA CYS A 91 -8.80 4.08 -3.32
C CYS A 91 -8.08 5.09 -4.22
N ARG A 92 -7.34 6.01 -3.60
CA ARG A 92 -6.37 6.91 -4.25
C ARG A 92 -5.04 6.84 -3.51
N LEU A 93 -3.95 6.67 -4.25
CA LEU A 93 -2.58 6.65 -3.74
C LEU A 93 -1.92 8.02 -4.03
N ARG A 94 -1.18 8.57 -3.07
CA ARG A 94 -0.38 9.80 -3.26
C ARG A 94 1.03 9.66 -2.71
N VAL A 95 1.95 10.46 -3.25
CA VAL A 95 3.25 10.73 -2.62
C VAL A 95 3.03 11.72 -1.49
N ALA A 96 3.06 11.23 -0.25
CA ALA A 96 2.84 12.03 0.94
C ALA A 96 4.10 12.80 1.35
N ASP A 97 5.28 12.19 1.19
CA ASP A 97 6.55 12.83 1.51
C ASP A 97 7.73 12.16 0.78
N VAL A 98 8.81 12.92 0.60
CA VAL A 98 10.11 12.44 0.12
C VAL A 98 11.19 13.15 0.93
N TYR A 99 12.06 12.39 1.59
CA TYR A 99 13.16 12.95 2.36
C TYR A 99 14.39 12.06 2.32
N GLN A 100 15.56 12.63 2.58
CA GLN A 100 16.81 11.89 2.69
C GLN A 100 17.27 11.75 4.13
N ARG A 101 17.95 10.65 4.44
CA ARG A 101 18.73 10.48 5.67
C ARG A 101 20.09 9.93 5.33
N THR A 102 21.12 10.52 5.91
CA THR A 102 22.48 10.00 5.83
C THR A 102 22.67 8.90 6.87
N GLY A 103 22.96 7.68 6.41
CA GLY A 103 23.35 6.55 7.24
C GLY A 103 24.85 6.28 7.15
N ARG A 104 25.32 5.26 7.87
CA ARG A 104 26.74 4.83 7.86
C ARG A 104 27.25 4.45 6.46
N LEU A 105 26.36 3.95 5.59
CA LEU A 105 26.68 3.47 4.25
C LEU A 105 26.36 4.51 3.16
N GLY A 106 26.03 5.74 3.52
CA GLY A 106 25.70 6.82 2.60
C GLY A 106 24.26 7.31 2.73
N GLU A 107 23.83 8.10 1.76
CA GLU A 107 22.50 8.69 1.73
C GLU A 107 21.42 7.67 1.31
N MET A 108 20.30 7.70 2.01
CA MET A 108 19.11 6.93 1.69
C MET A 108 17.94 7.87 1.46
N THR A 109 17.18 7.64 0.39
CA THR A 109 15.93 8.37 0.14
C THR A 109 14.76 7.54 0.67
N PHE A 110 13.88 8.20 1.41
CA PHE A 110 12.61 7.67 1.88
C PHE A 110 11.50 8.24 1.02
N LEU A 111 10.63 7.36 0.53
CA LEU A 111 9.42 7.68 -0.19
C LEU A 111 8.24 7.25 0.68
N ILE A 112 7.41 8.20 1.08
CA ILE A 112 6.21 7.93 1.87
C ILE A 112 5.01 7.97 0.94
N LEU A 113 4.32 6.84 0.83
CA LEU A 113 3.08 6.72 0.08
C LEU A 113 1.91 6.63 1.05
N ALA A 114 0.84 7.38 0.76
CA ALA A 114 -0.40 7.32 1.52
C ALA A 114 -1.54 6.91 0.60
N MET A 115 -2.38 5.99 1.08
CA MET A 115 -3.57 5.53 0.38
C MET A 115 -4.78 5.86 1.23
N ASP A 116 -5.73 6.60 0.66
CA ASP A 116 -7.06 6.80 1.25
C ASP A 116 -8.07 5.93 0.52
N GLY A 117 -9.03 5.37 1.27
CA GLY A 117 -10.09 4.50 0.76
C GLY A 117 -11.46 4.94 1.27
N THR A 118 -12.47 4.96 0.39
CA THR A 118 -13.87 5.28 0.72
C THR A 118 -14.82 4.30 0.03
N ASP A 119 -15.80 3.77 0.75
CA ASP A 119 -16.85 2.88 0.20
C ASP A 119 -18.17 3.60 -0.09
#